data_AF-A0A7K0KUK5-F1
#
_entry.id   AF-A0A7K0KUK5-F1
#
_cell.length_a   1.000
_cell.length_b   1.000
_cell.length_c   1.000
_cell.angle_alpha   90.00
_cell.angle_beta   90.00
_cell.angle_gamma   90.00
#
_symmetry.space_group_name_H-M   'P 1'
#
loop_
_entity.id
_entity.type
_entity.pdbx_description
1 polymer ?
#
loop_
_entity_poly.entity_id
_entity_poly.type
_entity_poly.pdbx_seq_one_letter_code
_entity_poly.pdbx_strand_id
1 'polypeptide(L)'
;MGNLSLSSSRMRMLIAAVAVIFAAFGIRLVQIQAVEASSLSQRAMNEIMMTSTMPAPRGTITDINGVEFARSVSSVRVVADQTLIQNPKVAARIAAPILKLPVAQVEASITGSRRWSKVADLVTPAQWRALNAAF
;
A
#
# COMPACT_ATOMS: atom_id res chain seq x y z
N MET A 1 8.27 -61.14 -33.90
CA MET A 1 9.34 -60.59 -33.03
C MET A 1 9.42 -59.10 -33.30
N GLY A 2 8.88 -58.28 -32.39
CA GLY A 2 8.60 -56.86 -32.63
C GLY A 2 9.86 -56.00 -32.66
N ASN A 3 9.79 -54.89 -33.39
CA ASN A 3 10.87 -53.96 -33.71
C ASN A 3 11.39 -53.19 -32.46
N LEU A 4 12.08 -53.88 -31.55
CA LEU A 4 12.62 -53.33 -30.29
C LEU A 4 13.65 -52.21 -30.54
N SER A 5 14.36 -52.25 -31.67
CA SER A 5 15.35 -51.24 -32.07
C SER A 5 14.72 -49.88 -32.39
N LEU A 6 13.58 -49.84 -33.10
CA LEU A 6 12.85 -48.60 -33.41
C LEU A 6 12.25 -47.95 -32.17
N SER A 7 11.68 -48.76 -31.25
CA SER A 7 11.16 -48.27 -29.97
C SER A 7 12.26 -47.67 -29.09
N SER A 8 13.41 -48.36 -28.99
CA SER A 8 14.56 -47.86 -28.23
C SER A 8 15.15 -46.57 -28.80
N SER A 9 15.12 -46.39 -30.13
CA SER A 9 15.60 -45.17 -30.80
C SER A 9 14.69 -43.97 -30.55
N ARG A 10 13.36 -44.17 -30.62
CA ARG A 10 12.37 -43.14 -30.27
C ARG A 10 12.45 -42.74 -28.81
N MET A 11 12.61 -43.70 -27.91
CA MET A 11 12.80 -43.43 -26.48
C MET A 11 14.06 -42.59 -26.22
N ARG A 12 15.21 -42.94 -26.83
CA ARG A 12 16.44 -42.14 -26.72
C ARG A 12 16.27 -40.72 -27.25
N MET A 13 15.54 -40.56 -28.36
CA MET A 13 15.25 -39.25 -28.94
C MET A 13 14.37 -38.39 -28.02
N LEU A 14 13.35 -38.99 -27.40
CA LEU A 14 12.50 -38.30 -26.43
C LEU A 14 13.29 -37.91 -25.17
N ILE A 15 14.13 -38.80 -24.65
CA ILE A 15 15.01 -38.51 -23.50
C ILE A 15 15.98 -37.38 -23.85
N ALA A 16 16.58 -37.40 -25.04
CA ALA A 16 17.46 -36.33 -25.49
C ALA A 16 16.73 -34.99 -25.62
N ALA A 17 15.52 -34.99 -26.19
CA ALA A 17 14.69 -33.79 -26.30
C ALA A 17 14.34 -33.21 -24.92
N VAL A 18 13.93 -34.06 -23.98
CA VAL A 18 13.65 -33.66 -22.59
C VAL A 18 14.91 -33.13 -21.91
N ALA A 19 16.06 -33.79 -22.08
CA ALA A 19 17.32 -33.34 -21.52
C ALA A 19 17.74 -31.95 -22.03
N VAL A 20 17.54 -31.68 -23.32
CA VAL A 20 17.80 -30.35 -23.91
C VAL A 20 16.88 -29.30 -23.32
N ILE A 21 15.59 -29.61 -23.13
CA ILE A 21 14.63 -28.69 -22.49
C ILE A 21 15.07 -28.37 -21.06
N PHE A 22 15.42 -29.39 -20.26
CA PHE A 22 15.93 -29.19 -18.91
C PHE A 22 17.24 -28.41 -18.87
N ALA A 23 18.14 -28.63 -19.82
CA ALA A 23 19.37 -27.85 -19.95
C ALA A 23 19.08 -26.38 -20.24
N ALA A 24 18.11 -26.08 -21.11
CA ALA A 24 17.69 -24.69 -21.38
C ALA A 24 17.13 -24.01 -20.12
N PHE A 25 16.31 -24.71 -19.33
CA PHE A 25 15.84 -24.20 -18.04
C PHE A 25 16.98 -24.00 -17.03
N GLY A 26 17.95 -24.92 -16.98
CA GLY A 26 19.13 -24.79 -16.12
C GLY A 26 19.97 -23.56 -16.47
N ILE A 27 20.21 -23.32 -17.76
CA ILE A 27 20.91 -22.12 -18.24
C ILE A 27 20.13 -20.86 -17.86
N ARG A 28 18.81 -20.84 -18.08
CA ARG A 28 17.96 -19.70 -17.70
C ARG A 28 17.98 -19.44 -16.19
N LEU A 29 18.03 -20.49 -15.37
CA LEU A 29 18.13 -20.38 -13.92
C LEU A 29 19.43 -19.71 -13.50
N VAL A 30 20.56 -20.16 -14.05
CA VAL A 30 21.88 -19.58 -13.77
C VAL A 30 21.94 -18.12 -14.26
N GLN A 31 21.35 -17.80 -15.40
CA GLN A 31 21.24 -16.43 -15.88
C GLN A 31 20.53 -15.53 -14.86
N ILE A 32 19.34 -15.93 -14.39
CA ILE A 32 18.56 -15.14 -13.44
C ILE A 32 19.27 -15.03 -12.08
N GLN A 33 19.87 -16.11 -11.59
CA GLN A 33 20.43 -16.16 -10.23
C GLN A 33 21.88 -15.70 -10.11
N ALA A 34 22.73 -15.90 -11.12
CA ALA A 34 24.14 -15.54 -11.05
C ALA A 34 24.46 -14.22 -11.75
N VAL A 35 23.78 -13.93 -12.87
CA VAL A 35 24.06 -12.74 -13.68
C VAL A 35 23.12 -11.59 -13.30
N GLU A 36 21.81 -11.87 -13.23
CA GLU A 36 20.80 -10.82 -13.06
C GLU A 36 20.35 -10.60 -11.60
N ALA A 37 20.75 -11.46 -10.65
CA ALA A 37 20.23 -11.45 -9.29
C ALA A 37 20.39 -10.11 -8.57
N SER A 38 21.55 -9.46 -8.70
CA SER A 38 21.82 -8.17 -8.06
C SER A 38 20.94 -7.05 -8.62
N SER A 39 20.72 -7.05 -9.93
CA SER A 39 19.88 -6.03 -10.59
C SER A 39 18.40 -6.22 -10.29
N LEU A 40 17.93 -7.47 -10.22
CA LEU A 40 16.55 -7.80 -9.88
C LEU A 40 16.27 -7.50 -8.41
N SER A 41 17.21 -7.82 -7.51
CA SER A 41 17.08 -7.49 -6.09
C SER A 41 17.07 -5.99 -5.85
N GLN A 42 17.90 -5.22 -6.54
CA GLN A 42 17.91 -3.75 -6.44
C GLN A 42 16.61 -3.13 -6.95
N ARG A 43 16.04 -3.64 -8.05
CA ARG A 43 14.73 -3.18 -8.54
C ARG A 43 13.62 -3.48 -7.54
N ALA A 44 13.58 -4.69 -6.99
CA ALA A 44 12.62 -5.06 -5.95
C ALA A 44 12.78 -4.19 -4.69
N MET A 45 14.02 -3.92 -4.27
CA MET A 45 14.27 -3.00 -3.15
C MET A 45 13.76 -1.59 -3.46
N ASN A 46 14.00 -1.05 -4.65
CA ASN A 46 13.53 0.29 -4.99
C ASN A 46 11.99 0.39 -5.09
N GLU A 47 11.31 -0.68 -5.46
CA GLU A 47 9.83 -0.71 -5.50
C GLU A 47 9.20 -0.82 -4.11
N ILE A 48 9.86 -1.51 -3.17
CA ILE A 48 9.33 -1.76 -1.82
C ILE A 48 9.78 -0.66 -0.83
N MET A 49 10.97 -0.10 -1.02
CA MET A 49 11.55 0.87 -0.09
C MET A 49 10.97 2.26 -0.30
N MET A 50 9.94 2.58 0.48
CA MET A 50 9.37 3.93 0.52
C MET A 50 10.10 4.74 1.60
N THR A 51 10.98 5.66 1.19
CA THR A 51 11.59 6.61 2.11
C THR A 51 10.61 7.73 2.41
N SER A 52 10.20 7.86 3.67
CA SER A 52 9.45 9.02 4.15
C SER A 52 10.33 9.84 5.08
N THR A 53 10.37 11.16 4.88
CA THR A 53 11.07 12.06 5.79
C THR A 53 10.27 12.16 7.09
N MET A 54 10.88 11.78 8.21
CA MET A 54 10.29 12.01 9.53
C MET A 54 10.67 13.43 9.97
N PRO A 55 9.73 14.39 9.96
CA PRO A 55 10.03 15.75 10.39
C PRO A 55 10.38 15.75 11.88
N ALA A 56 11.41 16.51 12.26
CA ALA A 56 11.75 16.72 13.66
C ALA A 56 10.59 17.42 14.38
N PRO A 57 10.23 17.02 15.61
CA PRO A 57 9.25 17.73 16.42
C PRO A 57 9.69 19.17 16.68
N ARG A 58 8.75 20.12 16.65
CA ARG A 58 9.01 21.50 17.08
C ARG A 58 9.18 21.53 18.60
N GLY A 59 10.16 22.30 19.08
CA GLY A 59 10.33 22.55 20.51
C GLY A 59 9.13 23.26 21.15
N THR A 60 8.83 22.89 22.39
CA THR A 60 7.82 23.56 23.22
C THR A 60 8.37 24.90 23.70
N ILE A 61 7.55 25.96 23.65
CA ILE A 61 7.89 27.26 24.22
C ILE A 61 7.28 27.32 25.62
N THR A 62 8.12 27.47 26.64
CA THR A 62 7.73 27.56 28.05
C THR A 62 7.97 28.96 28.60
N ASP A 63 7.16 29.37 29.57
CA ASP A 63 7.39 30.54 30.41
C ASP A 63 8.61 30.36 31.33
N ILE A 64 9.04 31.44 32.01
CA ILE A 64 10.06 31.40 33.08
C ILE A 64 9.68 30.43 34.21
N ASN A 65 8.38 30.22 34.42
CA ASN A 65 7.83 29.30 35.43
C ASN A 65 7.65 27.87 34.90
N GLY A 66 8.04 27.58 33.65
CA GLY A 66 7.92 26.26 33.03
C GLY A 66 6.52 25.94 32.49
N VAL A 67 5.59 26.89 32.44
CA VAL A 67 4.25 26.70 31.87
C VAL A 67 4.31 26.75 30.35
N GLU A 68 3.73 25.77 29.66
CA GLU A 68 3.74 25.68 28.19
C GLU A 68 2.82 26.75 27.56
N PHE A 69 3.36 27.60 26.67
CA PHE A 69 2.58 28.55 25.87
C PHE A 69 2.25 28.05 24.47
N ALA A 70 3.16 27.30 23.85
CA ALA A 70 2.97 26.75 22.52
C ALA A 70 3.62 25.38 22.39
N ARG A 71 2.83 24.40 21.92
CA ARG A 71 3.28 23.03 21.66
C ARG A 71 2.70 22.50 20.35
N SER A 72 3.45 21.62 19.69
CA SER A 72 2.94 20.87 18.54
C SER A 72 2.16 19.64 19.02
N VAL A 73 0.97 19.44 18.47
CA VAL A 73 0.14 18.25 18.74
C VAL A 73 -0.04 17.45 17.46
N SER A 74 0.00 16.12 17.57
CA SER A 74 -0.28 15.24 16.43
C SER A 74 -1.74 15.35 16.04
N SER A 75 -1.99 15.66 14.77
CA SER A 75 -3.34 15.75 14.20
C SER A 75 -3.39 15.09 12.84
N VAL A 76 -4.55 14.54 12.50
CA VAL A 76 -4.83 13.89 11.22
C VAL A 76 -5.75 14.79 10.41
N ARG A 77 -5.53 14.85 9.10
CA ARG A 77 -6.47 15.46 8.15
C ARG A 77 -7.32 14.37 7.53
N VAL A 78 -8.64 14.51 7.62
CA VAL A 78 -9.59 13.56 7.04
C VAL A 78 -9.99 14.05 5.65
N VAL A 79 -9.72 13.21 4.66
CA VAL A 79 -10.08 13.44 3.26
C VAL A 79 -10.95 12.30 2.76
N ALA A 80 -11.85 12.61 1.84
CA ALA A 80 -12.74 11.65 1.22
C ALA A 80 -12.54 11.64 -0.30
N ASP A 81 -12.48 10.43 -0.88
CA ASP A 81 -12.69 10.22 -2.31
C ASP A 81 -14.20 10.04 -2.53
N GLN A 82 -14.82 11.04 -3.13
CA GLN A 82 -16.27 11.09 -3.32
C GLN A 82 -16.75 10.00 -4.30
N THR A 83 -15.87 9.48 -5.15
CA THR A 83 -16.20 8.44 -6.15
C THR A 83 -16.35 7.04 -5.54
N LEU A 84 -15.82 6.83 -4.33
CA LEU A 84 -15.85 5.54 -3.64
C LEU A 84 -17.01 5.43 -2.62
N ILE A 85 -17.68 6.54 -2.32
CA ILE A 85 -18.72 6.60 -1.30
C ILE A 85 -20.09 6.31 -1.93
N GLN A 86 -20.59 5.10 -1.70
CA GLN A 86 -21.88 4.67 -2.25
C GLN A 86 -23.08 5.39 -1.61
N ASN A 87 -23.06 5.58 -0.28
CA ASN A 87 -24.17 6.18 0.47
C ASN A 87 -23.70 7.36 1.35
N PRO A 88 -23.57 8.58 0.77
CA PRO A 88 -23.11 9.77 1.49
C PRO A 88 -23.90 10.08 2.76
N LYS A 89 -25.24 9.97 2.72
CA LYS A 89 -26.12 10.27 3.87
C LYS A 89 -25.84 9.40 5.10
N VAL A 90 -25.61 8.11 4.88
CA VAL A 90 -25.35 7.16 5.96
C VAL A 90 -23.94 7.38 6.52
N ALA A 91 -22.96 7.55 5.65
CA ALA A 91 -21.59 7.84 6.04
C ALA A 91 -21.49 9.16 6.84
N ALA A 92 -22.18 10.21 6.41
CA ALA A 92 -22.21 11.49 7.11
C ALA A 92 -22.81 11.36 8.52
N ARG A 93 -23.88 10.60 8.69
CA ARG A 93 -24.49 10.37 10.02
C ARG A 93 -23.56 9.65 11.01
N ILE A 94 -22.72 8.75 10.52
CA ILE A 94 -21.75 8.02 11.35
C ILE A 94 -20.54 8.89 11.67
N ALA A 95 -20.01 9.59 10.66
CA ALA A 95 -18.79 10.39 10.79
C ALA A 95 -19.00 11.71 11.56
N ALA A 96 -20.13 12.38 11.39
CA ALA A 96 -20.42 13.69 11.97
C ALA A 96 -20.31 13.76 13.51
N PRO A 97 -20.90 12.83 14.31
CA PRO A 97 -20.74 12.85 15.77
C PRO A 97 -19.29 12.67 16.22
N ILE A 98 -18.51 11.84 15.51
CA ILE A 98 -17.10 11.58 15.83
C ILE A 98 -16.25 12.80 15.54
N LEU A 99 -16.49 13.45 14.40
CA LEU A 99 -15.79 14.66 13.98
C LEU A 99 -16.29 15.92 14.68
N LYS A 100 -17.39 15.86 15.43
CA LYS A 100 -18.08 16.99 16.07
C LYS A 100 -18.45 18.09 15.07
N LEU A 101 -18.83 17.69 13.85
CA LEU A 101 -19.26 18.58 12.78
C LEU A 101 -20.75 18.35 12.46
N PRO A 102 -21.47 19.35 11.93
CA PRO A 102 -22.83 19.16 11.45
C PRO A 102 -22.90 18.09 10.35
N VAL A 103 -23.90 17.22 10.41
CA VAL A 103 -24.12 16.15 9.41
C VAL A 103 -24.19 16.72 7.98
N ALA A 104 -24.90 17.84 7.80
CA ALA A 104 -25.03 18.50 6.51
C ALA A 104 -23.68 18.98 5.93
N GLN A 105 -22.75 19.43 6.79
CA GLN A 105 -21.43 19.86 6.36
C GLN A 105 -20.58 18.68 5.92
N VAL A 106 -20.62 17.57 6.67
CA VAL A 106 -19.92 16.34 6.31
C VAL A 106 -20.50 15.78 5.01
N GLU A 107 -21.83 15.70 4.89
CA GLU A 107 -22.51 15.23 3.68
C GLU A 107 -22.12 16.04 2.44
N ALA A 108 -22.11 17.38 2.55
CA ALA A 108 -21.68 18.25 1.46
C ALA A 108 -20.22 18.02 1.06
N SER A 109 -19.34 17.74 2.01
CA SER A 109 -17.91 17.49 1.75
C SER A 109 -17.63 16.14 1.10
N ILE A 110 -18.48 15.14 1.31
CA ILE A 110 -18.31 13.78 0.77
C ILE A 110 -19.17 13.53 -0.49
N THR A 111 -20.10 14.43 -0.81
CA THR A 111 -20.94 14.34 -2.01
C THR A 111 -20.26 15.04 -3.18
N GLY A 112 -20.10 14.32 -4.31
CA GLY A 112 -19.61 14.88 -5.57
C GLY A 112 -18.75 13.88 -6.36
N SER A 113 -17.87 14.40 -7.22
CA SER A 113 -17.00 13.63 -8.11
C SER A 113 -15.50 13.80 -7.85
N ARG A 114 -15.12 14.51 -6.77
CA ARG A 114 -13.71 14.78 -6.45
C ARG A 114 -13.07 13.57 -5.77
N ARG A 115 -11.88 13.18 -6.24
CA ARG A 115 -11.07 12.14 -5.59
C ARG A 115 -10.35 12.62 -4.34
N TRP A 116 -10.25 13.94 -4.18
CA TRP A 116 -9.70 14.57 -3.00
C TRP A 116 -10.64 15.67 -2.54
N SER A 117 -11.40 15.40 -1.48
CA SER A 117 -12.22 16.39 -0.79
C SER A 117 -11.87 16.43 0.68
N LYS A 118 -11.57 17.62 1.20
CA LYS A 118 -11.24 17.82 2.61
C LYS A 118 -12.52 17.83 3.43
N VAL A 119 -12.65 16.90 4.37
CA VAL A 119 -13.81 16.79 5.26
C VAL A 119 -13.56 17.55 6.56
N ALA A 120 -12.41 17.28 7.21
CA ALA A 120 -12.04 17.90 8.46
C ALA A 120 -10.51 18.05 8.55
N ASP A 121 -10.06 19.13 9.17
CA ASP A 121 -8.66 19.37 9.49
C ASP A 121 -8.45 19.28 11.00
N LEU A 122 -7.21 19.03 11.43
CA LEU A 122 -6.82 18.98 12.85
C LEU A 122 -7.59 17.94 13.69
N VAL A 123 -7.98 16.81 13.08
CA VAL A 123 -8.70 15.73 13.78
C VAL A 123 -7.76 15.02 14.74
N THR A 124 -8.22 14.78 15.96
CA THR A 124 -7.38 14.10 16.96
C THR A 124 -7.16 12.63 16.59
N PRO A 125 -6.02 12.02 16.96
CA PRO A 125 -5.78 10.60 16.73
C PRO A 125 -6.83 9.67 17.37
N ALA A 126 -7.46 10.12 18.46
CA ALA A 126 -8.58 9.39 19.09
C ALA A 126 -9.83 9.39 18.21
N GLN A 127 -10.22 10.56 17.66
CA GLN A 127 -11.33 10.66 16.72
C GLN A 127 -11.06 9.87 15.43
N TRP A 128 -9.82 9.89 14.92
CA TRP A 128 -9.43 9.09 13.77
C TRP A 128 -9.60 7.58 14.02
N ARG A 129 -9.14 7.08 15.17
CA ARG A 129 -9.34 5.67 15.54
C ARG A 129 -10.82 5.31 15.67
N ALA A 130 -11.62 6.19 16.27
CA ALA A 130 -13.07 5.98 16.38
C ALA A 130 -13.75 5.97 15.00
N LEU A 131 -13.32 6.83 14.07
CA LEU A 131 -13.81 6.87 12.70
C LEU A 131 -13.48 5.55 11.97
N ASN A 132 -12.23 5.09 12.05
CA ASN A 132 -11.81 3.83 11.43
C ASN A 132 -12.49 2.59 12.02
N ALA A 133 -12.92 2.64 13.28
CA ALA A 133 -13.66 1.55 13.91
C ALA A 133 -15.15 1.52 13.54
N ALA A 134 -15.68 2.63 13.01
CA ALA A 134 -17.10 2.78 12.68
C ALA A 134 -17.44 2.43 11.22
N PHE A 135 -16.42 2.20 10.38
CA PHE A 135 -16.53 1.83 8.97
C PHE A 135 -15.78 0.53 8.70
#